data_AF-A0A373V286-F1
#
_entry.id   AF-A0A373V286-F1
#
_cell.length_a   1.000
_cell.length_b   1.000
_cell.length_c   1.000
_cell.angle_alpha   90.00
_cell.angle_beta   90.00
_cell.angle_gamma   90.00
#
_symmetry.space_group_name_H-M   'P 1'
#
loop_
_entity.id
_entity.type
_entity.pdbx_description
1 polymer ?
#
loop_
_entity_poly.entity_id
_entity_poly.type
_entity_poly.pdbx_seq_one_letter_code
_entity_poly.pdbx_strand_id
1 'polypeptide(L)'
;MADEKIVPENGLEVRYERYKGIIKNFTLMSDIFMRNVFKQRECLEYVLQVIMEKQDLRVIDQIIQKDYKNLQGRSAIMDCVARDSEGKQFDVEIQQDNEGASPKRARYHSGLMDMNTLNPGQDFDELPESYVIFITRDDILGYGFPIYHIDRHIKEADDSFQDEAHIIYVNSRKQEDTELGRLMHDLHCKNADEMHSPVLA
;
A
#
# COMPACT_ATOMS: atom_id res chain seq x y z
N MET A 1 11.09 -20.77 -46.83
CA MET A 1 10.38 -19.48 -46.85
C MET A 1 9.40 -19.51 -45.70
N ALA A 2 9.68 -18.74 -44.64
CA ALA A 2 8.88 -18.74 -43.42
C ALA A 2 7.67 -17.82 -43.64
N ASP A 3 6.51 -18.36 -43.30
CA ASP A 3 5.21 -17.70 -43.32
C ASP A 3 5.25 -16.45 -42.42
N GLU A 4 5.33 -15.26 -43.04
CA GLU A 4 5.04 -14.01 -42.36
C GLU A 4 3.56 -14.03 -42.00
N LYS A 5 3.25 -14.39 -40.74
CA LYS A 5 1.93 -14.18 -40.16
C LYS A 5 1.59 -12.70 -40.24
N ILE A 6 0.78 -12.36 -41.24
CA ILE A 6 0.10 -11.07 -41.39
C ILE A 6 -0.63 -10.80 -40.07
N VAL A 7 -0.14 -9.83 -39.30
CA VAL A 7 -0.87 -9.26 -38.17
C VAL A 7 -2.02 -8.46 -38.80
N PRO A 8 -3.30 -8.75 -38.50
CA PRO A 8 -4.41 -8.03 -39.13
C PRO A 8 -4.33 -6.54 -38.77
N GLU A 9 -4.52 -5.65 -39.75
CA GLU A 9 -4.51 -4.18 -39.58
C GLU A 9 -5.49 -3.68 -38.49
N ASN A 10 -6.59 -4.41 -38.24
CA ASN A 10 -7.56 -4.11 -37.17
C ASN A 10 -7.18 -4.67 -35.78
N GLY A 11 -6.00 -5.29 -35.63
CA GLY A 11 -5.59 -5.95 -34.40
C GLY A 11 -5.34 -4.97 -33.23
N LEU A 12 -4.92 -3.74 -33.52
CA LEU A 12 -4.65 -2.71 -32.51
C LEU A 12 -5.94 -2.11 -31.95
N GLU A 13 -6.91 -1.79 -32.79
CA GLU A 13 -8.18 -1.18 -32.37
C GLU A 13 -9.04 -2.17 -31.58
N VAL A 14 -9.08 -3.44 -32.02
CA VAL A 14 -9.72 -4.53 -31.25
C VAL A 14 -9.04 -4.76 -29.90
N ARG A 15 -7.71 -4.69 -29.83
CA ARG A 15 -6.98 -4.73 -28.56
C ARG A 15 -7.30 -3.53 -27.68
N TYR A 16 -7.38 -2.34 -28.26
CA TYR A 16 -7.67 -1.10 -27.54
C TYR A 16 -9.06 -1.12 -26.91
N GLU A 17 -10.09 -1.52 -27.66
CA GLU A 17 -11.45 -1.67 -27.14
C GLU A 17 -11.54 -2.79 -26.09
N ARG A 18 -10.81 -3.89 -26.27
CA ARG A 18 -10.69 -4.93 -25.24
C ARG A 18 -10.07 -4.38 -23.95
N TYR A 19 -8.95 -3.64 -24.04
CA TYR A 19 -8.28 -3.09 -22.86
C TYR A 19 -9.13 -2.01 -22.18
N LYS A 20 -9.80 -1.13 -22.94
CA LYS A 20 -10.79 -0.20 -22.39
C LYS A 20 -11.87 -0.93 -21.59
N GLY A 21 -12.40 -2.04 -22.11
CA GLY A 21 -13.40 -2.84 -21.41
C GLY A 21 -12.89 -3.41 -20.07
N ILE A 22 -11.61 -3.79 -20.02
CA ILE A 22 -10.96 -4.26 -18.78
C ILE A 22 -10.76 -3.10 -17.80
N ILE A 23 -10.18 -1.99 -18.27
CA ILE A 23 -9.85 -0.82 -17.44
C ILE A 23 -11.11 -0.19 -16.82
N LYS A 24 -12.25 -0.19 -17.53
CA LYS A 24 -13.55 0.27 -17.00
C LYS A 24 -14.02 -0.45 -15.74
N ASN A 25 -13.45 -1.61 -15.42
CA ASN A 25 -13.78 -2.38 -14.24
C ASN A 25 -12.73 -2.29 -13.13
N PHE A 26 -11.63 -1.57 -13.36
CA PHE A 26 -10.65 -1.33 -12.33
C PHE A 26 -11.18 -0.32 -11.33
N THR A 27 -10.79 -0.54 -10.08
CA THR A 27 -10.96 0.36 -8.94
C THR A 27 -9.58 0.57 -8.33
N LEU A 28 -9.43 1.48 -7.37
CA LEU A 28 -8.13 1.69 -6.71
C LEU A 28 -7.69 0.47 -5.88
N MET A 29 -8.59 -0.46 -5.55
CA MET A 29 -8.19 -1.78 -5.03
C MET A 29 -7.45 -2.64 -6.07
N SER A 30 -7.41 -2.24 -7.35
CA SER A 30 -6.65 -2.92 -8.41
C SER A 30 -5.19 -2.51 -8.37
N ASP A 31 -4.31 -3.47 -8.10
CA ASP A 31 -2.86 -3.30 -8.01
C ASP A 31 -2.28 -2.40 -9.12
N ILE A 32 -2.58 -2.72 -10.39
CA ILE A 32 -2.13 -1.94 -11.54
C ILE A 32 -2.63 -0.49 -11.50
N PHE A 33 -3.87 -0.28 -11.05
CA PHE A 33 -4.48 1.04 -11.03
C PHE A 33 -3.94 1.88 -9.88
N MET A 34 -3.85 1.33 -8.66
CA MET A 34 -3.27 2.07 -7.54
C MET A 34 -1.82 2.46 -7.79
N ARG A 35 -1.01 1.57 -8.38
CA ARG A 35 0.37 1.91 -8.74
C ARG A 35 0.47 3.13 -9.65
N ASN A 36 -0.55 3.41 -10.47
CA ASN A 36 -0.57 4.61 -11.28
C ASN A 36 -1.08 5.83 -10.51
N VAL A 37 -2.07 5.66 -9.64
CA VAL A 37 -2.59 6.74 -8.78
C VAL A 37 -1.54 7.21 -7.79
N PHE A 38 -0.85 6.30 -7.11
CA PHE A 38 0.21 6.62 -6.17
C PHE A 38 1.45 7.24 -6.82
N LYS A 39 1.57 7.31 -8.16
CA LYS A 39 2.60 8.16 -8.78
C LYS A 39 2.36 9.65 -8.51
N GLN A 40 1.11 10.04 -8.29
CA GLN A 40 0.76 11.36 -7.79
C GLN A 40 0.92 11.33 -6.27
N ARG A 41 1.87 12.13 -5.78
CA ARG A 41 2.27 12.13 -4.37
C ARG A 41 1.14 12.60 -3.46
N GLU A 42 0.35 13.53 -3.93
CA GLU A 42 -0.81 14.10 -3.24
C GLU A 42 -1.85 13.01 -2.92
N CYS A 43 -2.00 11.99 -3.79
CA CYS A 43 -2.90 10.87 -3.55
C CYS A 43 -2.41 9.98 -2.42
N LEU A 44 -1.12 9.61 -2.42
CA LEU A 44 -0.53 8.81 -1.35
C LEU A 44 -0.53 9.58 -0.03
N GLU A 45 -0.16 10.86 -0.06
CA GLU A 45 -0.17 11.73 1.10
C GLU A 45 -1.56 11.79 1.73
N TYR A 46 -2.61 11.98 0.93
CA TYR A 46 -3.99 11.96 1.42
C TYR A 46 -4.35 10.62 2.06
N VAL A 47 -4.02 9.49 1.40
CA VAL A 47 -4.27 8.15 1.98
C VAL A 47 -3.59 7.98 3.34
N LEU A 48 -2.33 8.40 3.46
CA LEU A 48 -1.58 8.33 4.71
C LEU A 48 -2.16 9.27 5.77
N GLN A 49 -2.56 10.50 5.41
CA GLN A 49 -3.19 11.45 6.34
C GLN A 49 -4.46 10.86 6.97
N VAL A 50 -5.28 10.19 6.16
CA VAL A 50 -6.52 9.53 6.62
C VAL A 50 -6.22 8.32 7.51
N ILE A 51 -5.33 7.42 7.06
CA ILE A 51 -5.01 6.19 7.81
C ILE A 51 -4.31 6.50 9.14
N MET A 52 -3.43 7.49 9.15
CA MET A 52 -2.65 7.90 10.32
C MET A 52 -3.37 8.93 11.20
N GLU A 53 -4.58 9.37 10.81
CA GLU A 53 -5.32 10.46 11.46
C GLU A 53 -4.48 11.74 11.65
N LYS A 54 -3.59 12.04 10.69
CA LYS A 54 -2.58 13.10 10.78
C LYS A 54 -2.61 14.00 9.54
N GLN A 55 -3.43 15.05 9.59
CA GLN A 55 -3.69 15.97 8.47
C GLN A 55 -2.50 16.85 8.05
N ASP A 56 -1.51 16.98 8.92
CA ASP A 56 -0.27 17.72 8.64
C ASP A 56 0.87 16.81 8.13
N LEU A 57 0.65 15.49 7.99
CA LEU A 57 1.60 14.57 7.37
C LEU A 57 1.92 15.02 5.94
N ARG A 58 3.22 15.17 5.64
CA ARG A 58 3.70 15.53 4.31
C ARG A 58 4.64 14.50 3.75
N VAL A 59 4.31 13.92 2.60
CA VAL A 59 5.18 12.99 1.90
C VAL A 59 6.25 13.78 1.15
N ILE A 60 7.53 13.48 1.42
CA ILE A 60 8.66 14.14 0.77
C ILE A 60 9.33 13.26 -0.29
N ASP A 61 9.21 11.94 -0.16
CA ASP A 61 9.74 10.97 -1.11
C ASP A 61 8.81 9.76 -1.24
N GLN A 62 8.73 9.20 -2.44
CA GLN A 62 7.97 7.98 -2.70
C GLN A 62 8.56 7.18 -3.87
N ILE A 63 8.53 5.86 -3.74
CA ILE A 63 9.00 4.92 -4.76
C ILE A 63 7.95 3.83 -4.94
N ILE A 64 7.37 3.77 -6.14
CA ILE A 64 6.42 2.74 -6.54
C ILE A 64 7.19 1.49 -6.97
N GLN A 65 6.75 0.32 -6.52
CA GLN A 65 7.40 -0.96 -6.80
C GLN A 65 8.89 -0.97 -6.40
N LYS A 66 9.17 -0.63 -5.14
CA LYS A 66 10.55 -0.58 -4.63
C LYS A 66 11.09 -2.00 -4.43
N ASP A 67 12.14 -2.33 -5.18
CA ASP A 67 12.84 -3.62 -5.09
C ASP A 67 13.80 -3.61 -3.88
N TYR A 68 13.40 -4.26 -2.80
CA TYR A 68 14.26 -4.51 -1.65
C TYR A 68 14.98 -5.85 -1.82
N LYS A 69 16.23 -5.74 -2.28
CA LYS A 69 17.11 -6.89 -2.48
C LYS A 69 17.76 -7.30 -1.17
N ASN A 70 17.68 -8.60 -0.88
CA ASN A 70 18.47 -9.21 0.19
C ASN A 70 19.53 -10.12 -0.43
N LEU A 71 20.80 -9.94 -0.03
CA LEU A 71 21.93 -10.71 -0.56
C LEU A 71 21.97 -12.15 -0.03
N GLN A 72 21.40 -12.42 1.14
CA GLN A 72 21.47 -13.73 1.81
C GLN A 72 20.11 -14.43 1.89
N GLY A 73 19.04 -13.67 1.98
CA GLY A 73 17.67 -14.14 2.14
C GLY A 73 16.80 -13.91 0.91
N ARG A 74 15.49 -13.86 1.13
CA ARG A 74 14.51 -13.57 0.08
C ARG A 74 14.43 -12.06 -0.18
N SER A 75 14.24 -11.68 -1.44
CA SER A 75 13.95 -10.29 -1.80
C SER A 75 12.43 -10.08 -1.89
N ALA A 76 11.99 -8.83 -1.82
CA ALA A 76 10.59 -8.48 -2.05
C ALA A 76 10.49 -7.15 -2.81
N ILE A 77 9.45 -7.04 -3.64
CA ILE A 77 9.06 -5.79 -4.26
C ILE A 77 7.89 -5.27 -3.43
N MET A 78 8.09 -4.11 -2.80
CA MET A 78 7.06 -3.41 -2.05
C MET A 78 6.25 -2.52 -2.99
N ASP A 79 4.93 -2.48 -2.82
CA ASP A 79 4.04 -1.78 -3.75
C ASP A 79 4.31 -0.26 -3.77
N CYS A 80 4.43 0.36 -2.60
CA CYS A 80 4.72 1.78 -2.47
C CYS A 80 5.44 2.09 -1.17
N VAL A 81 6.68 2.59 -1.28
CA VAL A 81 7.49 2.98 -0.13
C VAL A 81 7.64 4.48 -0.11
N ALA A 82 7.33 5.10 1.02
CA ALA A 82 7.36 6.54 1.18
C ALA A 82 8.11 6.98 2.44
N ARG A 83 8.49 8.25 2.45
CA ARG A 83 9.04 8.95 3.61
C ARG A 83 8.32 10.27 3.80
N ASP A 84 7.98 10.58 5.04
CA ASP A 84 7.39 11.87 5.40
C ASP A 84 8.45 12.93 5.79
N SER A 85 7.97 14.14 6.05
CA SER A 85 8.80 15.28 6.47
C SER A 85 9.44 15.12 7.85
N GLU A 86 8.95 14.20 8.68
CA GLU A 86 9.51 13.88 10.01
C GLU A 86 10.53 12.75 9.94
N GLY A 87 10.69 12.11 8.78
CA GLY A 87 11.63 11.02 8.55
C GLY A 87 11.02 9.62 8.72
N LYS A 88 9.73 9.52 9.06
CA LYS A 88 9.02 8.25 9.21
C LYS A 88 8.92 7.56 7.85
N GLN A 89 9.01 6.24 7.86
CA GLN A 89 8.94 5.43 6.64
C GLN A 89 7.65 4.62 6.58
N PHE A 90 7.09 4.52 5.39
CA PHE A 90 5.84 3.81 5.14
C PHE A 90 6.03 2.82 4.00
N ASP A 91 5.50 1.61 4.14
CA ASP A 91 5.22 0.67 3.07
C ASP A 91 3.70 0.49 2.98
N VAL A 92 3.10 0.84 1.84
CA VAL A 92 1.66 0.74 1.61
C VAL A 92 1.38 -0.33 0.57
N GLU A 93 0.73 -1.39 1.02
CA GLU A 93 0.45 -2.61 0.28
C GLU A 93 -1.05 -2.78 0.03
N ILE A 94 -1.46 -3.05 -1.22
CA ILE A 94 -2.87 -3.28 -1.55
C ILE A 94 -3.11 -4.73 -1.92
N GLN A 95 -4.03 -5.37 -1.21
CA GLN A 95 -4.29 -6.80 -1.37
C GLN A 95 -5.76 -7.06 -1.66
N GLN A 96 -6.04 -7.53 -2.88
CA GLN A 96 -7.38 -8.01 -3.24
C GLN A 96 -7.64 -9.40 -2.67
N ASP A 97 -6.65 -10.28 -2.70
CA ASP A 97 -6.80 -11.67 -2.28
C ASP A 97 -6.20 -11.91 -0.91
N ASN A 98 -6.85 -12.78 -0.13
CA ASN A 98 -6.49 -13.03 1.27
C ASN A 98 -5.08 -13.60 1.44
N GLU A 99 -4.56 -14.31 0.45
CA GLU A 99 -3.24 -14.95 0.51
C GLU A 99 -2.09 -13.93 0.54
N GLY A 100 -2.32 -12.70 0.07
CA GLY A 100 -1.29 -11.67 -0.03
C GLY A 100 -0.97 -10.98 1.29
N ALA A 101 -1.85 -10.99 2.30
CA ALA A 101 -1.73 -10.10 3.45
C ALA A 101 -1.41 -10.83 4.78
N SER A 102 -0.72 -11.98 4.75
CA SER A 102 -0.46 -12.71 6.00
C SER A 102 0.38 -11.91 7.02
N PRO A 103 0.15 -12.04 8.34
CA PRO A 103 0.95 -11.35 9.35
C PRO A 103 2.46 -11.63 9.26
N LYS A 104 2.84 -12.83 8.79
CA LYS A 104 4.24 -13.19 8.56
C LYS A 104 4.86 -12.39 7.43
N ARG A 105 4.10 -12.05 6.39
CA ARG A 105 4.55 -11.19 5.29
C ARG A 105 4.73 -9.76 5.78
N ALA A 106 3.79 -9.22 6.54
CA ALA A 106 3.92 -7.89 7.11
C ALA A 106 5.18 -7.75 7.97
N ARG A 107 5.42 -8.70 8.88
CA ARG A 107 6.67 -8.77 9.66
C ARG A 107 7.91 -8.87 8.77
N TYR A 108 7.83 -9.61 7.66
CA TYR A 108 8.93 -9.77 6.73
C TYR A 108 9.25 -8.47 5.98
N HIS A 109 8.22 -7.70 5.59
CA HIS A 109 8.37 -6.38 4.97
C HIS A 109 9.00 -5.38 5.94
N SER A 110 8.53 -5.32 7.18
CA SER A 110 9.15 -4.49 8.22
C SER A 110 10.65 -4.81 8.36
N GLY A 111 11.02 -6.08 8.50
CA GLY A 111 12.44 -6.45 8.58
C GLY A 111 13.25 -6.12 7.32
N LEU A 112 12.64 -6.17 6.12
CA LEU A 112 13.32 -5.74 4.89
C LEU A 112 13.53 -4.23 4.82
N MET A 113 12.59 -3.42 5.32
CA MET A 113 12.77 -1.97 5.43
C MET A 113 13.96 -1.65 6.35
N ASP A 114 14.01 -2.26 7.54
CA ASP A 114 15.07 -2.02 8.52
C ASP A 114 16.46 -2.40 7.96
N MET A 115 16.57 -3.60 7.36
CA MET A 115 17.81 -4.12 6.78
C MET A 115 18.38 -3.26 5.64
N ASN A 116 17.55 -2.44 5.01
CA ASN A 116 17.94 -1.57 3.89
C ASN A 116 17.98 -0.09 4.27
N THR A 117 17.85 0.23 5.56
CA THR A 117 17.86 1.62 6.05
C THR A 117 19.21 2.01 6.65
N LEU A 118 19.81 1.13 7.46
CA LEU A 118 21.11 1.40 8.08
C LEU A 118 22.29 0.89 7.25
N ASN A 119 23.39 1.63 7.28
CA ASN A 119 24.68 1.23 6.74
C ASN A 119 25.53 0.49 7.79
N PRO A 120 26.54 -0.30 7.38
CA PRO A 120 27.44 -0.97 8.30
C PRO A 120 28.08 0.00 9.30
N GLY A 121 27.87 -0.24 10.59
CA GLY A 121 28.44 0.55 11.69
C GLY A 121 27.61 1.76 12.15
N GLN A 122 26.43 2.01 11.59
CA GLN A 122 25.47 2.98 12.14
C GLN A 122 24.82 2.45 13.43
N ASP A 123 24.37 3.38 14.28
CA ASP A 123 23.65 3.03 15.50
C ASP A 123 22.25 2.49 15.17
N PHE A 124 21.75 1.54 15.95
CA PHE A 124 20.39 1.03 15.79
C PHE A 124 19.35 2.06 16.21
N ASP A 125 19.70 2.97 17.12
CA ASP A 125 18.84 4.09 17.52
C ASP A 125 18.66 5.13 16.39
N GLU A 126 19.40 5.00 15.28
CA GLU A 126 19.17 5.79 14.05
C GLU A 126 18.10 5.20 13.13
N LEU A 127 17.49 4.04 13.49
CA LEU A 127 16.36 3.51 12.74
C LEU A 127 15.18 4.49 12.81
N PRO A 128 14.59 4.89 11.66
CA PRO A 128 13.40 5.70 11.66
C PRO A 128 12.19 4.87 12.05
N GLU A 129 11.25 5.50 12.75
CA GLU A 129 9.91 4.97 12.95
C GLU A 129 9.29 4.53 11.62
N SER A 130 8.74 3.31 11.59
CA SER A 130 8.33 2.65 10.35
C SER A 130 6.95 2.02 10.45
N TYR A 131 6.23 2.04 9.32
CA TYR A 131 4.87 1.54 9.20
C TYR A 131 4.76 0.62 7.98
N VAL A 132 4.29 -0.61 8.20
CA VAL A 132 3.84 -1.48 7.12
C VAL A 132 2.32 -1.53 7.13
N ILE A 133 1.70 -0.97 6.10
CA ILE A 133 0.26 -0.75 6.01
C ILE A 133 -0.32 -1.64 4.91
N PHE A 134 -1.15 -2.61 5.30
CA PHE A 134 -1.92 -3.43 4.37
C PHE A 134 -3.33 -2.91 4.25
N ILE A 135 -3.72 -2.42 3.06
CA ILE A 135 -5.11 -2.14 2.71
C ILE A 135 -5.68 -3.38 2.02
N THR A 136 -6.59 -4.07 2.70
CA THR A 136 -7.10 -5.37 2.26
C THR A 136 -8.56 -5.27 1.83
N ARG A 137 -8.93 -5.97 0.75
CA ARG A 137 -10.33 -6.02 0.28
C ARG A 137 -11.27 -6.56 1.34
N ASP A 138 -10.88 -7.64 1.99
CA ASP A 138 -11.68 -8.35 2.98
C ASP A 138 -11.09 -8.18 4.39
N ASP A 139 -11.87 -8.55 5.41
CA ASP A 139 -11.42 -8.54 6.81
C ASP A 139 -10.47 -9.73 7.07
N ILE A 140 -9.19 -9.57 6.78
CA ILE A 140 -8.18 -10.64 6.87
C ILE A 140 -7.95 -11.09 8.31
N LEU A 141 -8.08 -10.19 9.29
CA LEU A 141 -7.85 -10.52 10.70
C LEU A 141 -9.13 -11.02 11.40
N GLY A 142 -10.30 -10.65 10.88
CA GLY A 142 -11.57 -11.28 11.24
C GLY A 142 -12.21 -10.79 12.55
N TYR A 143 -11.76 -9.67 13.11
CA TYR A 143 -12.37 -9.10 14.31
C TYR A 143 -13.42 -8.01 14.00
N GLY A 144 -13.68 -7.71 12.73
CA GLY A 144 -14.74 -6.81 12.31
C GLY A 144 -14.45 -5.31 12.47
N PHE A 145 -13.19 -4.92 12.74
CA PHE A 145 -12.80 -3.51 12.82
C PHE A 145 -12.45 -2.93 11.43
N PRO A 146 -12.60 -1.60 11.25
CA PRO A 146 -12.18 -0.92 10.01
C PRO A 146 -10.66 -0.79 9.87
N ILE A 147 -9.95 -0.70 11.00
CA ILE A 147 -8.50 -0.59 11.06
C ILE A 147 -7.97 -1.36 12.26
N TYR A 148 -6.77 -1.91 12.13
CA TYR A 148 -6.05 -2.66 13.15
C TYR A 148 -4.66 -2.09 13.28
N HIS A 149 -4.27 -1.71 14.50
CA HIS A 149 -2.90 -1.33 14.85
C HIS A 149 -2.26 -2.49 15.61
N ILE A 150 -1.09 -2.93 15.16
CA ILE A 150 -0.38 -4.07 15.74
C ILE A 150 0.98 -3.57 16.23
N ASP A 151 1.09 -3.48 17.54
CA ASP A 151 2.27 -3.01 18.27
C ASP A 151 2.81 -4.09 19.20
N ARG A 152 4.09 -3.97 19.56
CA ARG A 152 4.74 -4.89 20.53
C ARG A 152 4.55 -4.37 21.95
N HIS A 153 4.23 -5.28 22.85
CA HIS A 153 4.01 -5.00 24.27
C HIS A 153 4.90 -5.87 25.15
N ILE A 154 5.34 -5.30 26.27
CA ILE A 154 6.02 -6.00 27.36
C ILE A 154 4.94 -6.75 28.15
N LYS A 155 4.83 -8.06 27.91
CA LYS A 155 3.75 -8.89 28.45
C LYS A 155 3.67 -8.87 29.98
N GLU A 156 4.81 -8.85 30.67
CA GLU A 156 4.87 -8.90 32.13
C GLU A 156 4.50 -7.57 32.80
N ALA A 157 4.71 -6.46 32.09
CA ALA A 157 4.46 -5.10 32.59
C ALA A 157 3.16 -4.48 32.06
N ASP A 158 2.55 -5.08 31.04
CA ASP A 158 1.42 -4.52 30.28
C ASP A 158 1.73 -3.11 29.75
N ASP A 159 2.96 -2.94 29.25
CA ASP A 159 3.50 -1.66 28.77
C ASP A 159 3.94 -1.74 27.30
N SER A 160 4.07 -0.61 26.64
CA SER A 160 4.56 -0.54 25.26
C SER A 160 6.04 -0.91 25.19
N PHE A 161 6.45 -1.65 24.15
CA PHE A 161 7.86 -1.95 23.92
C PHE A 161 8.65 -0.78 23.30
N GLN A 162 7.94 0.18 22.66
CA GLN A 162 8.51 1.40 22.09
C GLN A 162 9.65 1.19 21.08
N ASP A 163 9.54 0.18 20.20
CA ASP A 163 10.52 -0.07 19.15
C ASP A 163 10.20 0.60 17.81
N GLU A 164 9.18 1.47 17.78
CA GLU A 164 8.83 2.35 16.65
C GLU A 164 8.56 1.60 15.32
N ALA A 165 8.27 0.30 15.39
CA ALA A 165 7.96 -0.54 14.24
C ALA A 165 6.49 -0.98 14.29
N HIS A 166 5.70 -0.42 13.39
CA HIS A 166 4.24 -0.54 13.39
C HIS A 166 3.75 -1.36 12.20
N ILE A 167 2.72 -2.18 12.44
CA ILE A 167 1.97 -2.86 11.37
C ILE A 167 0.52 -2.43 11.44
N ILE A 168 -0.04 -2.00 10.32
CA ILE A 168 -1.43 -1.56 10.21
C ILE A 168 -2.14 -2.43 9.18
N TYR A 169 -3.36 -2.87 9.51
CA TYR A 169 -4.27 -3.47 8.54
C TYR A 169 -5.52 -2.60 8.41
N VAL A 170 -5.87 -2.23 7.20
CA VAL A 170 -7.08 -1.47 6.88
C VAL A 170 -8.04 -2.38 6.13
N ASN A 171 -9.24 -2.54 6.67
CA ASN A 171 -10.29 -3.38 6.11
C ASN A 171 -11.19 -2.56 5.17
N SER A 172 -10.94 -2.64 3.86
CA SER A 172 -11.64 -1.79 2.89
C SER A 172 -13.09 -2.14 2.62
N ARG A 173 -13.61 -3.23 3.22
CA ARG A 173 -15.04 -3.52 3.26
C ARG A 173 -15.82 -2.64 4.23
N LYS A 174 -15.15 -1.98 5.16
CA LYS A 174 -15.78 -1.07 6.12
C LYS A 174 -15.87 0.33 5.51
N GLN A 175 -17.00 0.62 4.90
CA GLN A 175 -17.31 1.89 4.23
C GLN A 175 -18.33 2.70 5.07
N GLU A 176 -18.00 2.92 6.33
CA GLU A 176 -18.84 3.67 7.28
C GLU A 176 -18.79 5.18 6.96
N ASP A 177 -19.69 5.98 7.53
CA ASP A 177 -19.69 7.45 7.33
C ASP A 177 -18.64 8.13 8.22
N THR A 178 -17.37 7.78 7.97
CA THR A 178 -16.17 8.34 8.59
C THR A 178 -15.18 8.72 7.49
N GLU A 179 -14.12 9.47 7.80
CA GLU A 179 -13.09 9.82 6.81
C GLU A 179 -12.43 8.56 6.22
N LEU A 180 -12.03 7.62 7.08
CA LEU A 180 -11.50 6.32 6.66
C LEU A 180 -12.53 5.53 5.85
N GLY A 181 -13.79 5.47 6.29
CA GLY A 181 -14.83 4.73 5.59
C GLY A 181 -15.16 5.29 4.20
N ARG A 182 -15.12 6.63 4.05
CA ARG A 182 -15.25 7.31 2.75
C ARG A 182 -14.04 7.07 1.86
N LEU A 183 -12.82 7.08 2.41
CA LEU A 183 -11.65 6.66 1.65
C LEU A 183 -11.82 5.22 1.15
N MET A 184 -12.25 4.30 2.02
CA MET A 184 -12.49 2.91 1.63
C MET A 184 -13.59 2.80 0.56
N HIS A 185 -14.65 3.63 0.62
CA HIS A 185 -15.64 3.73 -0.44
C HIS A 185 -15.00 4.09 -1.79
N ASP A 186 -14.21 5.18 -1.81
CA ASP A 186 -13.55 5.66 -3.02
C ASP A 186 -12.63 4.59 -3.62
N LEU A 187 -11.97 3.77 -2.79
CA LEU A 187 -11.11 2.70 -3.30
C LEU A 187 -11.87 1.61 -4.09
N HIS A 188 -13.17 1.48 -3.86
CA HIS A 188 -14.07 0.55 -4.56
C HIS A 188 -14.86 1.20 -5.70
N CYS A 189 -14.81 2.52 -5.86
CA CYS A 189 -15.47 3.22 -6.96
C CYS A 189 -14.86 2.85 -8.32
N LYS A 190 -15.75 2.66 -9.31
CA LYS A 190 -15.36 2.50 -10.73
C LYS A 190 -15.42 3.83 -11.48
N ASN A 191 -16.21 4.77 -10.99
CA ASN A 191 -16.41 6.09 -11.58
C ASN A 191 -15.90 7.15 -10.62
N ALA A 192 -15.07 8.07 -11.12
CA ALA A 192 -14.51 9.18 -10.35
C ALA A 192 -15.59 10.11 -9.77
N ASP A 193 -16.70 10.31 -10.49
CA ASP A 193 -17.83 11.15 -10.06
C ASP A 193 -18.57 10.61 -8.81
N GLU A 194 -18.34 9.33 -8.46
CA GLU A 194 -18.91 8.70 -7.26
C GLU A 194 -17.98 8.82 -6.04
N MET A 195 -16.74 9.28 -6.23
CA MET A 195 -15.78 9.40 -5.14
C MET A 195 -16.05 10.64 -4.28
N HIS A 196 -15.82 10.50 -2.97
CA HIS A 196 -15.88 11.58 -2.00
C HIS A 196 -14.63 12.46 -2.03
N SER A 197 -13.48 11.90 -2.38
CA SER A 197 -12.18 12.56 -2.29
C SER A 197 -11.71 13.06 -3.67
N PRO A 198 -11.77 14.37 -3.97
CA PRO A 198 -11.43 14.88 -5.30
C PRO A 198 -9.97 14.67 -5.71
N VAL A 199 -9.07 14.47 -4.74
CA VAL A 199 -7.65 14.18 -4.99
C VAL A 199 -7.44 12.79 -5.61
N LEU A 200 -8.36 11.85 -5.38
CA LEU A 200 -8.28 10.48 -5.90
C LEU A 200 -9.06 10.27 -7.20
N ALA A 201 -9.86 11.26 -7.61
CA ALA A 201 -10.78 11.23 -8.75
C ALA A 201 -10.08 11.49 -10.10
#